data_AF-X1V919-F1
#
_entry.id   AF-X1V919-F1
#
_cell.length_a   1.000
_cell.length_b   1.000
_cell.length_c   1.000
_cell.angle_alpha   90.00
_cell.angle_beta   90.00
_cell.angle_gamma   90.00
#
_symmetry.space_group_name_H-M   'P 1'
#
loop_
_entity.id
_entity.type
_entity.pdbx_description
1 polymer ?
#
loop_
_entity_poly.entity_id
_entity_poly.type
_entity_poly.pdbx_seq_one_letter_code
_entity_poly.pdbx_strand_id
1 'polypeptide(L)'
;EDEIPVEIQDRAIRKYSREAYANLVNIEYMGEKIFNIVSSFGAVSQGYLSRDITRENGRRYEVITIERRDFKELSDEARERLRKLIRYSVFIDRGLNFSREQIGLTQKFTLHKKFTPALMTTYREREHLRLSKEQLEKLLLQPDEFKKELLTKGAEISDERQLRLLKEDDGSE
;
A
#
# COMPACT_ATOMS: atom_id res chain seq x y z
N GLU A 1 -20.22 -31.88 -6.73
CA GLU A 1 -20.31 -30.85 -5.66
C GLU A 1 -20.93 -29.63 -6.29
N ASP A 2 -21.95 -29.04 -5.67
CA ASP A 2 -22.56 -27.81 -6.19
C ASP A 2 -21.65 -26.63 -5.84
N GLU A 3 -21.09 -25.98 -6.85
CA GLU A 3 -20.26 -24.79 -6.68
C GLU A 3 -21.12 -23.60 -6.24
N ILE A 4 -20.64 -22.86 -5.23
CA ILE A 4 -21.32 -21.64 -4.77
C ILE A 4 -21.16 -20.55 -5.85
N PRO A 5 -22.23 -19.86 -6.28
CA PRO A 5 -22.14 -18.76 -7.25
C PRO A 5 -21.13 -17.68 -6.86
N VAL A 6 -20.37 -17.18 -7.84
CA VAL A 6 -19.29 -16.20 -7.64
C VAL A 6 -19.79 -14.91 -6.99
N GLU A 7 -21.00 -14.47 -7.31
CA GLU A 7 -21.61 -13.27 -6.77
C GLU A 7 -21.90 -13.39 -5.28
N ILE A 8 -22.26 -14.59 -4.82
CA ILE A 8 -22.48 -14.88 -3.40
C ILE A 8 -21.13 -14.87 -2.67
N GLN A 9 -20.10 -15.47 -3.28
CA GLN A 9 -18.74 -15.45 -2.73
C GLN A 9 -18.19 -14.01 -2.61
N ASP A 10 -18.27 -13.21 -3.67
CA ASP A 10 -17.80 -11.81 -3.67
C ASP A 10 -18.52 -10.97 -2.62
N ARG A 11 -19.84 -11.12 -2.51
CA ARG A 11 -20.63 -10.43 -1.47
C ARG A 11 -20.16 -10.80 -0.06
N ALA A 12 -19.95 -12.09 0.21
CA ALA A 12 -19.49 -12.57 1.50
C ALA A 12 -18.08 -12.06 1.83
N ILE A 13 -17.15 -12.12 0.87
CA ILE A 13 -15.77 -11.63 1.01
C ILE A 13 -15.76 -10.13 1.31
N ARG A 14 -16.52 -9.33 0.57
CA ARG A 14 -16.61 -7.88 0.81
C ARG A 14 -17.22 -7.54 2.15
N LYS A 15 -18.26 -8.28 2.58
CA LYS A 15 -18.87 -8.11 3.89
C LYS A 15 -17.84 -8.35 4.99
N TYR A 16 -17.19 -9.53 4.97
CA TYR A 16 -16.16 -9.88 5.94
C TYR A 16 -15.02 -8.86 5.98
N SER A 17 -14.56 -8.42 4.80
CA SER A 17 -13.48 -7.43 4.69
C SER A 17 -13.84 -6.10 5.34
N ARG A 18 -15.07 -5.59 5.09
CA ARG A 18 -15.55 -4.35 5.71
C ARG A 18 -15.68 -4.47 7.22
N GLU A 19 -16.18 -5.59 7.71
CA GLU A 19 -16.29 -5.86 9.15
C GLU A 19 -14.89 -5.95 9.79
N ALA A 20 -13.97 -6.69 9.19
CA ALA A 20 -12.59 -6.80 9.67
C ALA A 20 -11.89 -5.42 9.68
N TYR A 21 -12.12 -4.60 8.66
CA TYR A 21 -11.58 -3.26 8.56
C TYR A 21 -12.17 -2.31 9.60
N ALA A 22 -13.50 -2.30 9.75
CA ALA A 22 -14.18 -1.51 10.77
C ALA A 22 -13.72 -1.89 12.18
N ASN A 23 -13.48 -3.18 12.45
CA ASN A 23 -13.01 -3.66 13.74
C ASN A 23 -11.58 -3.25 14.11
N LEU A 24 -10.82 -2.63 13.20
CA LEU A 24 -9.50 -2.07 13.56
C LEU A 24 -9.61 -1.02 14.66
N VAL A 25 -10.70 -0.24 14.71
CA VAL A 25 -10.89 0.78 15.77
C VAL A 25 -11.07 0.18 17.16
N ASN A 26 -11.44 -1.11 17.25
CA ASN A 26 -11.65 -1.83 18.51
C ASN A 26 -10.36 -2.44 19.06
N ILE A 27 -9.21 -2.24 18.39
CA ILE A 27 -7.91 -2.69 18.91
C ILE A 27 -7.54 -1.81 20.11
N GLU A 28 -7.43 -2.44 21.29
CA GLU A 28 -7.22 -1.76 22.57
C GLU A 28 -6.03 -0.77 22.52
N TYR A 29 -6.27 0.44 23.04
CA TYR A 29 -5.33 1.57 23.16
C TYR A 29 -4.79 2.17 21.86
N MET A 30 -4.94 1.55 20.68
CA MET A 30 -4.32 2.00 19.41
C MET A 30 -5.26 1.94 18.19
N GLY A 31 -6.52 1.57 18.37
CA GLY A 31 -7.43 1.24 17.26
C GLY A 31 -7.61 2.37 16.25
N GLU A 32 -7.86 3.60 16.71
CA GLU A 32 -7.97 4.77 15.83
C GLU A 32 -6.67 5.03 15.06
N LYS A 33 -5.52 4.93 15.72
CA LYS A 33 -4.21 5.12 15.08
C LYS A 33 -3.96 4.05 14.01
N ILE A 34 -4.24 2.77 14.30
CA ILE A 34 -4.12 1.67 13.34
C ILE A 34 -5.07 1.89 12.16
N PHE A 35 -6.33 2.24 12.43
CA PHE A 35 -7.31 2.52 11.41
C PHE A 35 -6.83 3.66 10.48
N ASN A 36 -6.30 4.74 11.02
CA ASN A 36 -5.79 5.87 10.24
C ASN A 36 -4.59 5.47 9.38
N ILE A 37 -3.65 4.67 9.90
CA ILE A 37 -2.51 4.16 9.13
C ILE A 37 -3.00 3.30 7.95
N VAL A 38 -3.93 2.37 8.19
CA VAL A 38 -4.45 1.47 7.15
C VAL A 38 -5.28 2.24 6.13
N SER A 39 -6.12 3.18 6.58
CA SER A 39 -6.90 4.07 5.72
C SER A 39 -6.00 4.85 4.77
N SER A 40 -4.97 5.50 5.31
CA SER A 40 -4.05 6.30 4.53
C SER A 40 -3.20 5.47 3.58
N PHE A 41 -2.70 4.32 4.01
CA PHE A 41 -2.00 3.41 3.12
C PHE A 41 -2.91 2.90 2.00
N GLY A 42 -4.13 2.45 2.34
CA GLY A 42 -5.11 1.98 1.37
C GLY A 42 -5.51 3.05 0.35
N ALA A 43 -5.69 4.31 0.78
CA ALA A 43 -5.95 5.42 -0.12
C ALA A 43 -4.80 5.69 -1.09
N VAL A 44 -3.55 5.63 -0.60
CA VAL A 44 -2.35 5.75 -1.47
C VAL A 44 -2.31 4.59 -2.47
N SER A 45 -2.47 3.35 -2.01
CA SER A 45 -2.53 2.15 -2.85
C SER A 45 -3.62 2.23 -3.92
N GLN A 46 -4.81 2.67 -3.55
CA GLN A 46 -5.92 2.89 -4.47
C GLN A 46 -5.58 3.99 -5.48
N GLY A 47 -4.95 5.08 -5.03
CA GLY A 47 -4.49 6.17 -5.91
C GLY A 47 -3.50 5.68 -6.97
N TYR A 48 -2.54 4.82 -6.60
CA TYR A 48 -1.65 4.19 -7.59
C TYR A 48 -2.39 3.26 -8.56
N LEU A 49 -3.40 2.54 -8.07
CA LEU A 49 -4.22 1.64 -8.89
C LEU A 49 -5.16 2.39 -9.85
N SER A 50 -5.66 3.56 -9.45
CA SER A 50 -6.63 4.34 -10.22
C SER A 50 -6.01 5.28 -11.24
N ARG A 51 -4.73 5.63 -11.09
CA ARG A 51 -4.04 6.47 -12.09
C ARG A 51 -3.88 5.69 -13.39
N ASP A 52 -4.13 6.37 -14.51
CA ASP A 52 -3.85 5.87 -15.87
C ASP A 52 -2.35 5.85 -16.22
N ILE A 53 -1.49 5.77 -15.20
CA ILE A 53 -0.09 5.39 -15.40
C ILE A 53 -0.10 3.89 -15.61
N THR A 54 -0.28 3.47 -16.85
CA THR A 54 -0.02 2.09 -17.23
C THR A 54 1.46 1.91 -17.50
N ARG A 55 2.01 0.74 -17.16
CA ARG A 55 3.31 0.33 -17.73
C ARG A 55 3.16 0.19 -19.25
N GLU A 56 4.28 0.14 -19.96
CA GLU A 56 4.37 -0.09 -21.43
C GLU A 56 3.55 -1.29 -21.96
N ASN A 57 3.06 -2.17 -21.08
CA ASN A 57 2.19 -3.30 -21.39
C ASN A 57 0.73 -3.14 -20.93
N GLY A 58 0.25 -1.90 -20.68
CA GLY A 58 -1.12 -1.61 -20.27
C GLY A 58 -1.46 -1.99 -18.82
N ARG A 59 -0.47 -2.35 -18.00
CA ARG A 59 -0.71 -2.80 -16.60
C ARG A 59 -0.70 -1.64 -15.61
N ARG A 60 -1.65 -1.65 -14.67
CA ARG A 60 -1.75 -0.67 -13.58
C ARG A 60 -0.72 -0.91 -12.48
N TYR A 61 -0.39 0.13 -11.70
CA TYR A 61 0.50 0.02 -10.54
C TYR A 61 -0.24 -0.55 -9.33
N GLU A 62 0.04 -1.81 -9.06
CA GLU A 62 -0.61 -2.61 -8.01
C GLU A 62 0.26 -2.65 -6.76
N VAL A 63 0.01 -1.73 -5.82
CA VAL A 63 0.86 -1.50 -4.65
C VAL A 63 0.13 -1.86 -3.36
N ILE A 64 0.46 -2.99 -2.73
CA ILE A 64 -0.04 -3.36 -1.39
C ILE A 64 1.09 -3.76 -0.42
N THR A 65 2.33 -3.70 -0.90
CA THR A 65 3.53 -4.05 -0.13
C THR A 65 4.38 -2.82 0.06
N ILE A 66 4.86 -2.59 1.26
CA ILE A 66 5.89 -1.60 1.58
C ILE A 66 7.24 -2.31 1.48
N GLU A 67 8.19 -1.70 0.78
CA GLU A 67 9.60 -2.10 0.79
C GLU A 67 10.41 -0.98 1.44
N ARG A 68 11.15 -1.30 2.51
CA ARG A 68 11.96 -0.31 3.22
C ARG A 68 13.29 -0.13 2.49
N ARG A 69 13.60 1.11 2.11
CA ARG A 69 14.80 1.48 1.33
C ARG A 69 16.10 1.54 2.13
N ASP A 70 16.00 1.50 3.46
CA ASP A 70 17.14 1.60 4.37
C ASP A 70 16.90 0.78 5.64
N PHE A 71 17.95 0.63 6.44
CA PHE A 71 17.93 -0.06 7.73
C PHE A 71 18.02 0.90 8.93
N LYS A 72 17.89 2.22 8.73
CA LYS A 72 18.03 3.21 9.81
C LYS A 72 16.95 3.04 10.86
N GLU A 73 17.30 2.87 12.12
CA GLU A 73 16.30 2.60 13.16
C GLU A 73 15.13 3.59 13.18
N LEU A 74 13.92 3.03 13.22
CA LEU A 74 12.70 3.79 13.54
C LEU A 74 12.77 4.26 14.99
N SER A 75 12.23 5.45 15.25
CA SER A 75 11.87 5.94 16.58
C SER A 75 11.02 4.93 17.33
N ASP A 76 11.09 4.96 18.65
CA ASP A 76 10.41 3.96 19.49
C ASP A 76 8.89 3.97 19.30
N GLU A 77 8.30 5.16 19.11
CA GLU A 77 6.86 5.26 18.84
C GLU A 77 6.49 4.63 17.49
N ALA A 78 7.23 4.92 16.41
CA ALA A 78 6.96 4.34 15.10
C ALA A 78 7.18 2.82 15.12
N ARG A 79 8.24 2.37 15.77
CA ARG A 79 8.56 0.94 15.97
C ARG A 79 7.44 0.22 16.70
N GLU A 80 6.88 0.81 17.75
CA GLU A 80 5.76 0.22 18.49
C GLU A 80 4.49 0.14 17.64
N ARG A 81 4.15 1.20 16.89
CA ARG A 81 3.02 1.18 15.96
C ARG A 81 3.18 0.10 14.89
N LEU A 82 4.37 -0.04 14.31
CA LEU A 82 4.67 -1.09 13.33
C LEU A 82 4.53 -2.49 13.94
N ARG A 83 5.06 -2.71 15.16
CA ARG A 83 4.92 -3.98 15.87
C ARG A 83 3.46 -4.33 16.12
N LYS A 84 2.61 -3.36 16.49
CA LYS A 84 1.17 -3.57 16.69
C LYS A 84 0.48 -3.93 15.38
N LEU A 85 0.79 -3.24 14.28
CA LEU A 85 0.26 -3.58 12.97
C LEU A 85 0.61 -5.02 12.55
N ILE A 86 1.82 -5.48 12.85
CA ILE A 86 2.25 -6.87 12.59
C ILE A 86 1.52 -7.83 13.53
N ARG A 87 1.50 -7.54 14.84
CA ARG A 87 0.87 -8.37 15.88
C ARG A 87 -0.62 -8.62 15.62
N TYR A 88 -1.34 -7.63 15.09
CA TYR A 88 -2.76 -7.74 14.75
C TYR A 88 -3.00 -8.21 13.31
N SER A 89 -1.97 -8.71 12.63
CA SER A 89 -2.02 -9.21 11.25
C SER A 89 -2.64 -8.19 10.29
N VAL A 90 -2.34 -6.91 10.51
CA VAL A 90 -2.68 -5.81 9.61
C VAL A 90 -1.68 -5.75 8.47
N PHE A 91 -0.39 -5.73 8.83
CA PHE A 91 0.71 -5.97 7.91
C PHE A 91 1.34 -7.33 8.20
N ILE A 92 1.72 -8.04 7.15
CA ILE A 92 2.49 -9.28 7.23
C ILE A 92 3.94 -8.91 6.99
N ASP A 93 4.79 -9.14 7.99
CA ASP A 93 6.24 -9.04 7.82
C ASP A 93 6.73 -10.19 6.95
N ARG A 94 7.32 -9.87 5.81
CA ARG A 94 7.85 -10.84 4.85
C ARG A 94 9.33 -11.14 5.10
N GLY A 95 9.93 -10.57 6.14
CA GLY A 95 11.34 -10.70 6.45
C GLY A 95 12.24 -9.91 5.51
N LEU A 96 13.53 -10.23 5.57
CA LEU A 96 14.55 -9.70 4.67
C LEU A 96 14.48 -10.41 3.32
N ASN A 97 14.34 -9.63 2.26
CA ASN A 97 14.26 -10.11 0.89
C ASN A 97 15.18 -9.29 -0.01
N PHE A 98 15.75 -9.92 -1.04
CA PHE A 98 16.45 -9.15 -2.06
C PHE A 98 15.49 -8.15 -2.72
N SER A 99 15.94 -6.91 -2.84
CA SER A 99 15.24 -5.91 -3.65
C SER A 99 15.42 -6.24 -5.13
N ARG A 100 14.38 -5.95 -5.92
CA ARG A 100 14.46 -6.07 -7.39
C ARG A 100 15.08 -4.83 -8.04
N GLU A 101 15.17 -3.72 -7.31
CA GLU A 101 15.65 -2.43 -7.82
C GLU A 101 16.88 -1.91 -7.07
N GLN A 102 17.10 -2.32 -5.82
CA GLN A 102 18.30 -1.99 -5.06
C GLN A 102 19.23 -3.20 -4.96
N ILE A 103 20.53 -2.93 -4.86
CA ILE A 103 21.52 -3.97 -4.55
C ILE A 103 21.44 -4.23 -3.05
N GLY A 104 20.86 -5.37 -2.66
CA GLY A 104 20.88 -5.87 -1.29
C GLY A 104 19.54 -6.33 -0.74
N LEU A 105 19.58 -6.67 0.55
CA LEU A 105 18.41 -7.09 1.32
C LEU A 105 17.57 -5.87 1.73
N THR A 106 16.26 -6.06 1.78
CA THR A 106 15.27 -5.06 2.22
C THR A 106 14.19 -5.73 3.04
N GLN A 107 13.65 -5.02 4.04
CA GLN A 107 12.49 -5.50 4.79
C GLN A 107 11.20 -5.16 4.03
N LYS A 108 10.27 -6.12 3.96
CA LYS A 108 8.99 -5.94 3.27
C LYS A 108 7.80 -6.18 4.20
N PHE A 109 6.79 -5.31 4.10
CA PHE A 109 5.54 -5.42 4.86
C PHE A 109 4.36 -5.40 3.89
N THR A 110 3.63 -6.51 3.79
CA THR A 110 2.48 -6.63 2.89
C THR A 110 1.19 -6.40 3.66
N LEU A 111 0.31 -5.52 3.17
CA LEU A 111 -1.03 -5.37 3.74
C LEU A 111 -1.79 -6.71 3.66
N HIS A 112 -2.39 -7.15 4.76
CA HIS A 112 -3.11 -8.41 4.76
C HIS A 112 -4.30 -8.35 3.78
N LYS A 113 -4.37 -9.31 2.85
CA LYS A 113 -5.34 -9.34 1.75
C LYS A 113 -6.82 -9.32 2.17
N LYS A 114 -7.10 -9.66 3.43
CA LYS A 114 -8.44 -9.53 4.02
C LYS A 114 -8.97 -8.09 3.99
N PHE A 115 -8.11 -7.08 3.91
CA PHE A 115 -8.51 -5.67 3.88
C PHE A 115 -8.63 -5.09 2.46
N THR A 116 -8.06 -5.74 1.45
CA THR A 116 -8.03 -5.19 0.08
C THR A 116 -9.42 -4.98 -0.54
N PRO A 117 -10.45 -5.85 -0.32
CA PRO A 117 -11.78 -5.55 -0.81
C PRO A 117 -12.41 -4.30 -0.16
N ALA A 118 -12.21 -4.10 1.15
CA ALA A 118 -12.73 -2.93 1.86
C ALA A 118 -12.06 -1.62 1.42
N LEU A 119 -10.76 -1.69 1.13
CA LEU A 119 -9.96 -0.54 0.68
C LEU A 119 -10.00 -0.33 -0.84
N MET A 120 -10.73 -1.18 -1.57
CA MET A 120 -10.82 -1.14 -3.04
C MET A 120 -9.44 -1.20 -3.73
N THR A 121 -8.54 -2.02 -3.19
CA THR A 121 -7.19 -2.25 -3.73
C THR A 121 -7.08 -3.62 -4.38
N THR A 122 -5.92 -3.94 -4.94
CA THR A 122 -5.62 -5.23 -5.55
C THR A 122 -5.19 -6.29 -4.52
N TYR A 123 -5.28 -7.56 -4.89
CA TYR A 123 -4.71 -8.69 -4.12
C TYR A 123 -3.28 -9.04 -4.55
N ARG A 124 -2.75 -8.38 -5.59
CA ARG A 124 -1.47 -8.71 -6.22
C ARG A 124 -0.31 -7.96 -5.58
N GLU A 125 0.72 -8.70 -5.22
CA GLU A 125 1.97 -8.18 -4.62
C GLU A 125 3.03 -8.03 -5.71
N ARG A 126 2.78 -7.14 -6.68
CA ARG A 126 3.68 -6.96 -7.85
C ARG A 126 4.61 -5.78 -7.69
N GLU A 127 4.04 -4.66 -7.28
CA GLU A 127 4.76 -3.41 -7.07
C GLU A 127 4.84 -3.12 -5.58
N HIS A 128 5.92 -2.48 -5.16
CA HIS A 128 6.15 -2.12 -3.77
C HIS A 128 6.21 -0.61 -3.61
N LEU A 129 5.55 -0.11 -2.57
CA LEU A 129 5.73 1.26 -2.12
C LEU A 129 7.07 1.34 -1.40
N ARG A 130 8.05 1.93 -2.06
CA ARG A 130 9.41 2.01 -1.51
C ARG A 130 9.54 3.24 -0.62
N LEU A 131 9.70 3.01 0.68
CA LEU A 131 9.74 4.07 1.69
C LEU A 131 11.13 4.13 2.36
N SER A 132 11.68 5.35 2.50
CA SER A 132 12.78 5.58 3.45
C SER A 132 12.28 5.46 4.89
N LYS A 133 13.20 5.47 5.86
CA LYS A 133 12.88 5.58 7.29
C LYS A 133 11.88 6.72 7.52
N GLU A 134 12.19 7.92 7.05
CA GLU A 134 11.41 9.13 7.34
C GLU A 134 10.00 9.04 6.76
N GLN A 135 9.85 8.43 5.57
CA GLN A 135 8.54 8.22 4.96
C GLN A 135 7.73 7.13 5.66
N LEU A 136 8.38 6.04 6.10
CA LEU A 136 7.74 4.98 6.87
C LEU A 136 7.29 5.51 8.24
N GLU A 137 8.13 6.31 8.92
CA GLU A 137 7.75 6.99 10.16
C GLU A 137 6.58 7.94 9.92
N LYS A 138 6.59 8.71 8.82
CA LYS A 138 5.47 9.59 8.49
C LYS A 138 4.16 8.80 8.30
N LEU A 139 4.18 7.67 7.58
CA LEU A 139 3.00 6.79 7.48
C LEU A 139 2.52 6.34 8.87
N LEU A 140 3.44 5.92 9.74
CA LEU A 140 3.11 5.36 11.04
C LEU A 140 2.65 6.42 12.04
N LEU A 141 3.23 7.62 12.00
CA LEU A 141 3.02 8.68 13.00
C LEU A 141 2.03 9.74 12.55
N GLN A 142 2.07 10.12 11.28
CA GLN A 142 1.29 11.20 10.64
C GLN A 142 0.63 10.70 9.33
N PRO A 143 -0.26 9.69 9.41
CA PRO A 143 -0.78 9.00 8.24
C PRO A 143 -1.50 9.91 7.23
N ASP A 144 -2.19 10.95 7.69
CA ASP A 144 -2.87 11.89 6.80
C ASP A 144 -1.91 12.78 6.01
N GLU A 145 -0.83 13.24 6.65
CA GLU A 145 0.22 13.99 5.97
C GLU A 145 0.94 13.12 4.94
N PHE A 146 1.25 11.86 5.31
CA PHE A 146 1.80 10.87 4.39
C PHE A 146 0.93 10.68 3.15
N LYS A 147 -0.38 10.45 3.36
CA LYS A 147 -1.36 10.28 2.28
C LYS A 147 -1.40 11.50 1.36
N LYS A 148 -1.50 12.70 1.94
CA LYS A 148 -1.54 13.95 1.18
C LYS A 148 -0.29 14.11 0.32
N GLU A 149 0.89 13.94 0.92
CA GLU A 149 2.17 14.08 0.22
C GLU A 149 2.30 13.10 -0.96
N LEU A 150 1.97 11.83 -0.76
CA LEU A 150 2.14 10.80 -1.79
C LEU A 150 1.09 10.89 -2.91
N LEU A 151 -0.13 11.32 -2.58
CA LEU A 151 -1.15 11.56 -3.60
C LEU A 151 -0.83 12.79 -4.44
N THR A 152 -0.28 13.86 -3.84
CA THR A 152 0.18 15.05 -4.57
C THR A 152 1.43 14.76 -5.42
N LYS A 153 2.50 14.23 -4.82
CA LYS A 153 3.74 13.89 -5.57
C LYS A 153 3.52 12.88 -6.67
N GLY A 154 2.64 11.91 -6.43
CA GLY A 154 2.34 10.92 -7.44
C GLY A 154 1.47 11.45 -8.59
N ALA A 155 0.76 12.57 -8.40
CA ALA A 155 0.14 13.31 -9.50
C ALA A 155 1.24 13.99 -10.34
N GLU A 156 2.22 14.63 -9.70
CA GLU A 156 3.37 15.25 -10.38
C GLU A 156 4.19 14.23 -11.20
N ILE A 157 4.46 13.03 -10.64
CA ILE A 157 5.16 11.95 -11.37
C ILE A 157 4.29 11.41 -12.53
N SER A 158 2.97 11.37 -12.37
CA SER A 158 2.04 11.01 -13.46
C SER A 158 2.17 12.00 -14.61
N ASP A 159 2.16 13.29 -14.28
CA ASP A 159 2.17 14.39 -15.23
C ASP A 159 3.53 14.45 -15.94
N GLU A 160 4.66 14.35 -15.23
CA GLU A 160 5.99 14.30 -15.82
C GLU A 160 6.19 13.10 -16.75
N ARG A 161 5.63 11.94 -16.40
CA ARG A 161 5.74 10.73 -17.23
C ARG A 161 4.83 10.81 -18.45
N GLN A 162 3.62 11.34 -18.34
CA GLN A 162 2.77 11.67 -19.48
C GLN A 162 3.46 12.69 -20.40
N LEU A 163 4.11 13.71 -19.83
CA LEU A 163 4.88 14.71 -20.58
C LEU A 163 6.08 14.09 -21.32
N ARG A 164 6.74 13.07 -20.76
CA ARG A 164 7.82 12.34 -21.43
C ARG A 164 7.30 11.47 -22.57
N LEU A 165 6.22 10.74 -22.35
CA LEU A 165 5.59 9.91 -23.39
C LEU A 165 5.10 10.77 -24.57
N LEU A 166 4.51 11.94 -24.31
CA LEU A 166 4.10 12.88 -25.36
C LEU A 166 5.29 13.45 -26.15
N LYS A 167 6.45 13.67 -25.50
CA LYS A 167 7.67 14.16 -26.17
C LYS A 167 8.41 13.08 -26.97
N GLU A 168 8.22 11.81 -26.62
CA GLU A 168 8.79 10.68 -27.35
C GLU A 168 7.97 10.38 -28.62
N ASP A 169 6.65 10.65 -28.61
CA ASP A 169 5.79 10.55 -29.79
C ASP A 169 6.01 11.67 -30.81
N ASP A 170 6.35 12.89 -30.37
CA ASP A 170 6.68 14.04 -31.25
C ASP A 170 8.11 13.96 -31.88
N GLY A 171 8.92 12.98 -31.48
CA GLY A 171 10.31 12.81 -31.95
C GLY A 171 10.49 11.82 -33.10
N SER A 172 9.39 11.36 -33.70
CA SER A 172 9.37 10.39 -34.81
C SER A 172 9.08 11.08 -36.15
N GLU A 173 10.00 11.94 -36.63
CA GLU A 173 10.06 12.37 -38.03
C GLU A 173 11.48 12.18 -38.59
#